data_AF-A0A8S1CT84-F1
#
_entry.id   AF-A0A8S1CT84-F1
#
_cell.length_a   1.000
_cell.length_b   1.000
_cell.length_c   1.000
_cell.angle_alpha   90.00
_cell.angle_beta   90.00
_cell.angle_gamma   90.00
#
_symmetry.space_group_name_H-M   'P 1'
#
loop_
_entity.id
_entity.type
_entity.pdbx_description
1 polymer ?
#
loop_
_entity_poly.entity_id
_entity_poly.type
_entity_poly.pdbx_seq_one_letter_code
_entity_poly.pdbx_strand_id
1 'polypeptide(L)'
;MIRDMEIIKKCNYTSPVAKDVLNSALINKILLDANNYAFKCFLHCLYREYGWMDHRGEFQLRPMKEFLHDARLPVSVIRKLLLFCTDTESRDKCDRAYDYTQCFWGVVKKPHHLEESQELDQDPFGVSDDFETPYHLLGDEAN
;
A
#
# COMPACT_ATOMS: atom_id res chain seq x y z
N MET A 1 10.21 18.76 10.97
CA MET A 1 9.27 19.84 11.33
C MET A 1 9.46 21.12 10.52
N ILE A 2 10.61 21.81 10.55
CA ILE A 2 10.77 23.08 9.76
C ILE A 2 10.64 22.82 8.25
N ARG A 3 11.29 21.76 7.75
CA ARG A 3 11.25 21.37 6.34
C ARG A 3 9.84 21.00 5.85
N ASP A 4 9.05 20.33 6.68
CA ASP A 4 7.71 19.85 6.29
C ASP A 4 6.75 21.03 6.05
N MET A 5 6.84 22.06 6.90
CA MET A 5 6.05 23.30 6.75
C MET A 5 6.44 24.09 5.50
N GLU A 6 7.72 24.12 5.13
CA GLU A 6 8.20 24.76 3.90
C GLU A 6 7.69 24.01 2.66
N ILE A 7 7.76 22.68 2.67
CA ILE A 7 7.24 21.83 1.60
C ILE A 7 5.72 22.03 1.43
N ILE A 8 4.96 22.02 2.54
CA ILE A 8 3.50 22.23 2.49
C ILE A 8 3.18 23.61 1.91
N LYS A 9 3.87 24.67 2.35
CA LYS A 9 3.67 26.04 1.82
C LYS A 9 3.99 26.10 0.33
N LYS A 10 5.11 25.49 -0.10
CA LYS A 10 5.53 25.42 -1.50
C LYS A 10 4.47 24.71 -2.36
N CYS A 11 4.00 23.56 -1.92
CA CYS A 11 3.01 22.80 -2.69
C CYS A 11 1.65 23.48 -2.73
N ASN A 12 1.24 24.15 -1.65
CA ASN A 12 0.00 24.92 -1.65
C ASN A 12 0.09 26.17 -2.53
N TYR A 13 1.29 26.75 -2.71
CA TYR A 13 1.49 27.85 -3.65
C TYR A 13 1.32 27.39 -5.11
N THR A 14 1.83 26.21 -5.46
CA THR A 14 1.73 25.67 -6.83
C THR A 14 0.36 25.06 -7.16
N SER A 15 -0.33 24.52 -6.15
CA SER A 15 -1.64 23.90 -6.29
C SER A 15 -2.47 24.30 -5.08
N PRO A 16 -3.16 25.46 -5.15
CA PRO A 16 -3.89 26.01 -4.02
C PRO A 16 -5.01 25.07 -3.56
N VAL A 17 -4.96 24.70 -2.28
CA VAL A 17 -5.97 23.88 -1.62
C VAL A 17 -6.56 24.68 -0.46
N ALA A 18 -7.88 24.60 -0.31
CA ALA A 18 -8.56 25.21 0.81
C ALA A 18 -8.09 24.60 2.14
N LYS A 19 -7.96 25.43 3.17
CA LYS A 19 -7.34 25.05 4.46
C LYS A 19 -8.11 23.91 5.15
N ASP A 20 -9.43 23.90 5.02
CA ASP A 20 -10.32 22.85 5.51
C ASP A 20 -10.05 21.49 4.83
N VAL A 21 -9.82 21.48 3.52
CA VAL A 21 -9.44 20.28 2.77
C VAL A 21 -8.07 19.77 3.23
N LEU A 22 -7.08 20.66 3.36
CA LEU A 22 -5.75 20.30 3.89
C LEU A 22 -5.84 19.73 5.31
N ASN A 23 -6.60 20.37 6.20
CA ASN A 23 -6.79 19.88 7.55
C ASN A 23 -7.45 18.50 7.56
N SER A 24 -8.46 18.30 6.72
CA SER A 24 -9.16 17.02 6.60
C SER A 24 -8.20 15.90 6.17
N ALA A 25 -7.32 16.17 5.21
CA ALA A 25 -6.36 15.20 4.72
C ALA A 25 -5.18 14.97 5.68
N LEU A 26 -4.49 16.04 6.09
CA LEU A 26 -3.22 15.94 6.80
C LEU A 26 -3.38 15.66 8.30
N ILE A 27 -4.48 16.11 8.91
CA ILE A 27 -4.75 15.94 10.34
C ILE A 27 -5.73 14.79 10.55
N ASN A 28 -6.88 14.83 9.86
CA ASN A 28 -7.95 13.87 10.09
C ASN A 28 -7.82 12.58 9.24
N LYS A 29 -6.87 12.55 8.29
CA LYS A 29 -6.67 11.41 7.36
C LYS A 29 -7.95 11.06 6.59
N ILE A 30 -8.69 12.09 6.17
CA ILE A 30 -9.91 12.00 5.36
C ILE A 30 -9.59 12.59 3.98
N LEU A 31 -9.65 11.74 2.94
CA LEU A 31 -9.43 12.14 1.55
C LEU A 31 -10.78 12.66 1.08
N LEU A 32 -10.88 13.97 0.93
CA LEU A 32 -12.08 14.61 0.43
C LEU A 32 -11.99 14.74 -1.10
N ASP A 33 -13.17 14.65 -1.72
CA ASP A 33 -13.46 14.98 -3.11
C ASP A 33 -12.42 14.50 -4.14
N ALA A 34 -12.64 13.30 -4.66
CA ALA A 34 -11.88 12.73 -5.78
C ALA A 34 -11.99 13.56 -7.08
N ASN A 35 -12.77 14.63 -7.14
CA ASN A 35 -12.82 15.54 -8.29
C ASN A 35 -11.98 16.82 -8.07
N ASN A 36 -11.41 17.02 -6.89
CA ASN A 36 -10.59 18.19 -6.60
C ASN A 36 -9.17 18.04 -7.19
N TYR A 37 -9.03 18.40 -8.46
CA TYR A 37 -7.75 18.30 -9.18
C TYR A 37 -6.60 19.06 -8.50
N ALA A 38 -6.87 20.23 -7.92
CA ALA A 38 -5.86 21.02 -7.21
C ALA A 38 -5.32 20.25 -5.99
N PHE A 39 -6.19 19.58 -5.24
CA PHE A 39 -5.77 18.75 -4.12
C PHE A 39 -4.97 17.51 -4.56
N LYS A 40 -5.37 16.86 -5.65
CA LYS A 40 -4.58 15.76 -6.24
C LYS A 40 -3.18 16.21 -6.64
N CYS A 41 -3.06 17.36 -7.28
CA CYS A 41 -1.75 17.89 -7.68
C CYS A 41 -0.93 18.41 -6.50
N PHE A 42 -1.58 18.87 -5.43
CA PHE A 42 -0.92 19.16 -4.17
C PHE A 42 -0.26 17.89 -3.59
N LEU A 43 -0.95 16.74 -3.60
CA LEU A 43 -0.36 15.46 -3.19
C LEU A 43 0.82 15.04 -4.08
N HIS A 44 0.71 15.18 -5.40
CA HIS A 44 1.82 14.93 -6.33
C HIS A 44 3.04 15.80 -6.00
N CYS A 45 2.82 17.09 -5.72
CA CYS A 45 3.88 17.98 -5.29
C CYS A 45 4.54 17.48 -4.00
N LEU A 46 3.77 17.12 -2.97
CA LEU A 46 4.33 16.59 -1.73
C LEU A 46 5.23 15.38 -1.99
N TYR A 47 4.74 14.39 -2.74
CA TYR A 47 5.51 13.19 -3.04
C TYR A 47 6.77 13.49 -3.84
N ARG A 48 6.76 14.50 -4.73
CA ARG A 48 7.96 14.94 -5.44
C ARG A 48 8.98 15.58 -4.49
N GLU A 49 8.54 16.44 -3.59
CA GLU A 49 9.45 17.10 -2.63
C GLU A 49 10.05 16.11 -1.62
N TYR A 50 9.34 15.04 -1.28
CA TYR A 50 9.88 13.92 -0.49
C TYR A 50 10.67 12.89 -1.32
N GLY A 51 10.74 13.07 -2.64
CA GLY A 51 11.47 12.17 -3.55
C GLY A 51 10.82 10.82 -3.79
N TRP A 52 9.52 10.68 -3.53
CA TRP A 52 8.73 9.47 -3.73
C TRP A 52 8.14 9.36 -5.13
N MET A 53 7.99 10.49 -5.83
CA MET A 53 7.54 10.56 -7.21
C MET A 53 8.44 11.49 -8.02
N ASP A 54 8.61 11.22 -9.31
CA ASP A 54 9.22 12.17 -10.23
C ASP A 54 8.20 13.19 -10.78
N HIS A 55 8.65 14.06 -11.68
CA HIS A 55 7.80 15.08 -12.32
C HIS A 55 6.68 14.49 -13.22
N ARG A 56 6.85 13.25 -13.68
CA ARG A 56 5.84 12.50 -14.44
C ARG A 56 4.90 11.72 -13.52
N GLY A 57 5.20 11.60 -12.24
CA GLY A 57 4.40 10.82 -11.29
C GLY A 57 4.83 9.35 -11.21
N GLU A 58 6.05 9.02 -11.65
CA GLU A 58 6.63 7.69 -11.50
C GLU A 58 7.20 7.50 -10.10
N PHE A 59 6.84 6.39 -9.44
CA PHE A 59 7.26 6.10 -8.07
C PHE A 59 8.74 5.79 -7.95
N GLN A 60 9.37 6.33 -6.91
CA GLN A 60 10.76 6.10 -6.56
C GLN A 60 10.83 5.15 -5.35
N LEU A 61 10.74 3.86 -5.62
CA LEU A 61 10.51 2.84 -4.58
C LEU A 61 11.60 2.77 -3.51
N ARG A 62 12.86 3.07 -3.87
CA ARG A 62 13.97 3.04 -2.91
C ARG A 62 13.86 4.16 -1.86
N PRO A 63 13.78 5.46 -2.22
CA PRO A 63 13.51 6.53 -1.26
C PRO A 63 12.24 6.31 -0.41
N MET A 64 11.18 5.78 -1.04
CA MET A 64 9.96 5.42 -0.32
C MET A 64 10.22 4.38 0.76
N LYS A 65 10.87 3.27 0.40
CA LYS A 65 11.20 2.19 1.35
C LYS A 65 12.02 2.71 2.52
N GLU A 66 13.06 3.49 2.25
CA GLU A 66 13.94 4.09 3.26
C GLU A 66 13.12 4.96 4.23
N PHE A 67 12.30 5.88 3.70
CA PHE A 67 11.44 6.73 4.54
C PHE A 67 10.44 5.91 5.38
N LEU A 68 9.78 4.91 4.80
CA LEU A 68 8.77 4.11 5.51
C LEU A 68 9.41 3.27 6.64
N HIS A 69 10.65 2.82 6.46
CA HIS A 69 11.44 2.20 7.53
C HIS A 69 11.77 3.19 8.63
N ASP A 70 12.21 4.40 8.29
CA ASP A 70 12.50 5.46 9.27
C ASP A 70 11.24 5.86 10.06
N ALA A 71 10.08 5.82 9.41
CA ALA A 71 8.77 6.01 10.03
C ALA A 71 8.29 4.79 10.86
N ARG A 72 9.11 3.74 10.99
CA ARG A 72 8.87 2.53 11.80
C ARG A 72 7.61 1.76 11.45
N LEU A 73 7.22 1.75 10.17
CA LEU A 73 6.14 0.87 9.70
C LEU A 73 6.61 -0.61 9.71
N PRO A 74 5.72 -1.58 10.03
CA PRO A 74 6.06 -2.99 9.94
C PRO A 74 6.51 -3.39 8.53
N VAL A 75 7.51 -4.28 8.42
CA VAL A 75 8.06 -4.71 7.12
C VAL A 75 6.98 -5.26 6.18
N SER A 76 6.01 -6.00 6.72
CA SER A 76 4.85 -6.53 5.97
C SER A 76 3.97 -5.42 5.40
N VAL A 77 3.76 -4.35 6.15
CA VAL A 77 3.02 -3.15 5.71
C VAL A 77 3.80 -2.42 4.62
N ILE A 78 5.11 -2.20 4.82
CA ILE A 78 5.97 -1.55 3.82
C ILE A 78 5.92 -2.32 2.50
N ARG A 79 6.04 -3.66 2.55
CA ARG A 79 5.94 -4.51 1.36
C ARG A 79 4.59 -4.36 0.66
N LYS A 80 3.47 -4.33 1.41
CA LYS A 80 2.14 -4.10 0.84
C LYS A 80 2.04 -2.74 0.16
N LEU A 81 2.54 -1.69 0.79
CA LEU A 81 2.53 -0.33 0.23
C LEU A 81 3.33 -0.23 -1.08
N LEU A 82 4.52 -0.82 -1.13
CA LEU A 82 5.40 -0.75 -2.31
C LEU A 82 4.99 -1.69 -3.45
N LEU A 83 4.20 -2.73 -3.17
CA LEU A 83 3.75 -3.67 -4.20
C LEU A 83 2.38 -3.28 -4.75
N PHE A 84 1.43 -2.96 -3.86
CA PHE A 84 0.03 -2.78 -4.24
C PHE A 84 -0.37 -1.31 -4.42
N CYS A 85 0.17 -0.39 -3.61
CA CYS A 85 -0.28 1.01 -3.70
C CYS A 85 0.42 1.81 -4.80
N THR A 86 1.56 1.33 -5.30
CA THR A 86 2.27 1.97 -6.42
C THR A 86 1.88 1.40 -7.78
N ASP A 87 1.10 0.31 -7.80
CA ASP A 87 0.53 -0.25 -9.02
C ASP A 87 -0.74 0.53 -9.38
N THR A 88 -0.55 1.63 -10.11
CA THR A 88 -1.63 2.55 -10.48
C THR A 88 -1.85 2.54 -11.98
N GLU A 89 -3.10 2.39 -12.43
CA GLU A 89 -3.45 2.44 -13.86
C GLU A 89 -3.61 3.86 -14.40
N SER A 90 -3.67 4.86 -13.52
CA SER A 90 -3.89 6.25 -13.94
C SER A 90 -2.73 6.80 -14.76
N ARG A 91 -3.07 7.53 -15.82
CA ARG A 91 -2.11 8.22 -16.71
C ARG A 91 -1.79 9.63 -16.24
N ASP A 92 -2.61 10.22 -15.38
CA ASP A 92 -2.37 11.55 -14.82
C ASP A 92 -1.57 11.45 -13.51
N LYS A 93 -0.54 12.29 -13.39
CA LYS A 93 0.39 12.28 -12.24
C LYS A 93 -0.28 12.66 -10.92
N CYS A 94 -1.29 13.53 -10.97
CA CYS A 94 -2.01 13.99 -9.80
C CYS A 94 -3.01 12.90 -9.35
N ASP A 95 -3.69 12.27 -10.30
CA ASP A 95 -4.53 11.11 -10.04
C ASP A 95 -3.72 9.95 -9.42
N ARG A 96 -2.55 9.61 -9.97
CA ARG A 96 -1.66 8.60 -9.36
C ARG A 96 -1.30 8.90 -7.90
N ALA A 97 -1.01 10.16 -7.58
CA ALA A 97 -0.71 10.58 -6.22
C ALA A 97 -1.93 10.42 -5.29
N TYR A 98 -3.11 10.75 -5.79
CA TYR A 98 -4.37 10.57 -5.06
C TYR A 98 -4.65 9.08 -4.80
N ASP A 99 -4.57 8.25 -5.83
CA ASP A 99 -4.82 6.80 -5.77
C ASP A 99 -3.88 6.12 -4.76
N TYR A 100 -2.58 6.46 -4.82
CA TYR A 100 -1.60 6.01 -3.84
C TYR A 100 -1.98 6.42 -2.41
N THR A 101 -2.38 7.68 -2.20
CA THR A 101 -2.75 8.17 -0.86
C THR A 101 -3.94 7.40 -0.31
N GLN A 102 -4.92 7.11 -1.16
CA GLN A 102 -6.11 6.34 -0.81
C GLN A 102 -5.75 4.90 -0.42
N CYS A 103 -4.93 4.23 -1.23
CA CYS A 103 -4.44 2.89 -0.92
C CYS A 103 -3.60 2.89 0.37
N PHE A 104 -2.68 3.84 0.52
CA PHE A 104 -1.82 3.97 1.68
C PHE A 104 -2.62 4.05 2.97
N TRP A 105 -3.65 4.92 3.04
CA TRP A 105 -4.51 5.00 4.22
C TRP A 105 -5.35 3.75 4.43
N GLY A 106 -5.79 3.08 3.37
CA GLY A 106 -6.48 1.79 3.46
C GLY A 106 -5.61 0.70 4.11
N VAL A 107 -4.31 0.68 3.80
CA VAL A 107 -3.36 -0.26 4.39
C VAL A 107 -3.01 0.13 5.83
N VAL A 108 -2.67 1.40 6.09
CA VAL A 108 -2.16 1.82 7.42
C VAL A 108 -3.24 2.00 8.48
N LYS A 109 -4.52 2.18 8.10
CA LYS A 109 -5.65 2.19 9.05
C LYS A 109 -6.05 0.79 9.51
N LYS A 110 -5.54 -0.28 8.86
CA LYS A 110 -5.77 -1.68 9.22
C LYS A 110 -4.59 -2.36 9.96
N PRO A 111 -4.04 -1.85 11.09
CA PRO A 111 -3.12 -2.65 11.90
C PRO A 111 -3.86 -3.33 13.06
N HIS A 112 -3.69 -4.67 13.19
CA HIS A 112 -4.11 -5.57 14.29
C HIS A 112 -5.43 -6.37 14.24
N HIS A 113 -5.87 -6.92 13.10
CA HIS A 113 -6.70 -8.16 13.09
C HIS A 113 -6.52 -8.95 11.79
N LEU A 114 -5.33 -9.52 11.58
CA LEU A 114 -5.17 -10.68 10.70
C LEU A 114 -4.12 -11.59 11.35
N GLU A 115 -4.51 -12.21 12.47
CA GLU A 115 -4.20 -13.62 12.65
C GLU A 115 -5.29 -14.40 11.91
N GLU A 116 -4.83 -15.33 11.08
CA GLU A 116 -5.47 -16.54 10.56
C GLU A 116 -7.00 -16.59 10.43
N SER A 117 -7.44 -16.69 9.18
CA SER A 117 -8.36 -17.77 8.80
C SER A 117 -7.93 -18.34 7.45
N GLN A 118 -7.34 -19.52 7.50
CA GLN A 118 -7.39 -20.49 6.43
C GLN A 118 -8.87 -20.81 6.15
N GLU A 119 -9.30 -20.66 4.90
CA GLU A 119 -10.20 -21.60 4.23
C GLU A 119 -9.63 -21.75 2.81
N LEU A 120 -8.82 -22.78 2.62
CA LEU A 120 -9.16 -23.93 1.78
C LEU A 120 -9.57 -23.52 0.35
N ASP A 121 -8.57 -23.38 -0.53
CA ASP A 121 -8.80 -23.63 -1.95
C ASP A 121 -9.25 -25.08 -2.08
N GLN A 122 -10.55 -25.26 -2.28
CA GLN A 122 -11.12 -26.49 -2.78
C GLN A 122 -10.76 -26.58 -4.27
N ASP A 123 -9.94 -27.57 -4.56
CA ASP A 123 -9.45 -28.01 -5.85
C ASP A 123 -10.52 -27.97 -6.97
N PRO A 124 -10.31 -27.23 -8.09
CA PRO A 124 -11.19 -27.27 -9.26
C PRO A 124 -10.88 -28.44 -10.22
N PHE A 125 -9.86 -29.25 -9.96
CA PHE A 125 -9.41 -30.31 -10.86
C PHE A 125 -9.18 -31.61 -10.10
N GLY A 126 -10.28 -32.34 -9.86
CA GLY A 126 -10.24 -33.72 -9.40
C GLY A 126 -9.31 -34.58 -10.27
N VAL A 127 -8.14 -34.89 -9.71
CA VAL A 127 -7.27 -35.98 -10.16
C VAL A 127 -6.84 -36.73 -8.91
N SER A 128 -7.49 -37.86 -8.67
CA SER A 128 -7.09 -38.86 -7.69
C SER A 128 -5.79 -39.51 -8.14
N ASP A 129 -4.69 -39.20 -7.47
CA ASP A 129 -3.47 -40.02 -7.54
C ASP A 129 -3.51 -41.05 -6.41
N ASP A 130 -3.51 -42.31 -6.84
CA ASP A 130 -3.59 -43.51 -6.03
C ASP A 130 -2.39 -43.64 -5.08
N PHE A 131 -2.67 -43.73 -3.77
CA PHE A 131 -1.77 -44.40 -2.84
C PHE A 131 -2.59 -45.19 -1.81
N GLU A 132 -3.11 -46.34 -2.24
CA GLU A 132 -3.51 -47.41 -1.32
C GLU A 132 -2.25 -47.98 -0.64
N THR A 133 -2.10 -47.73 0.66
CA THR A 133 -1.36 -48.64 1.55
C THR A 133 -2.33 -49.69 2.09
N PRO A 134 -2.10 -51.00 1.88
CA PRO A 134 -2.94 -52.03 2.49
C PRO A 134 -2.51 -52.37 3.92
N TYR A 135 -3.52 -52.75 4.68
CA TYR A 135 -3.57 -53.18 6.08
C TYR A 135 -2.67 -54.39 6.43
N HIS A 136 -2.02 -54.32 7.60
CA HIS A 136 -2.09 -55.28 8.72
C HIS A 136 -2.14 -56.81 8.44
N LEU A 137 -1.12 -57.57 8.90
CA LEU A 137 -1.19 -58.58 10.00
C LEU A 137 -0.09 -59.68 9.90
N LEU A 138 0.53 -59.95 11.05
CA LEU A 138 0.97 -61.24 11.62
C LEU A 138 1.96 -62.15 10.87
N GLY A 139 3.03 -62.50 11.60
CA GLY A 139 3.34 -63.91 11.84
C GLY A 139 4.56 -64.51 11.15
N ASP A 140 5.47 -64.99 12.00
CA ASP A 140 6.25 -66.22 11.86
C ASP A 140 7.62 -66.23 11.14
N GLU A 141 8.63 -66.36 12.01
CA GLU A 141 9.67 -67.40 12.07
C GLU A 141 10.73 -67.58 10.95
N ALA A 142 11.98 -67.63 11.46
CA ALA A 142 13.09 -68.51 11.07
C ALA A 142 13.71 -68.40 9.66
N ASN A 143 14.95 -67.91 9.62
CA ASN A 143 16.14 -68.74 9.35
C ASN A 143 17.43 -67.95 9.66
#